data_AF-A0A5E4AJ94-F1
#
_entry.id   AF-A0A5E4AJ94-F1
#
_cell.length_a   1.000
_cell.length_b   1.000
_cell.length_c   1.000
_cell.angle_alpha   90.00
_cell.angle_beta   90.00
_cell.angle_gamma   90.00
#
_symmetry.space_group_name_H-M   'P 1'
#
loop_
_entity.id
_entity.type
_entity.pdbx_description
1 polymer ?
#
loop_
_entity_poly.entity_id
_entity_poly.type
_entity_poly.pdbx_seq_one_letter_code
_entity_poly.pdbx_strand_id
1 'polypeptide(L)'
;MDKSEKTEVVLLACGSFNPITNMHLRLFELAKDYLNGTGKYRVIKGIISPVGDAYKKKGLIPAHHRIIMAELATKTSNWVEVDTWESLQKEWTETVKVLRHHQEKLEAGNCDHRQNSPVVERSGRKRKCLEQRQDSSQKKSLEPKTKGVPEVKLLCGADLLESFGVPNLWKSEDISRIVADYGLVCVTRDGSDAQKFIYESDVLWKHQSNIHLVNEWINNDISSTKIRRALRRGQSIRYLVPDLVQEYIEKHDLYSSESEDRNVGVVLAPLQRNTSEAKS
;
A
#
# COMPACT_ATOMS: atom_id res chain seq x y z
N MET A 1 -4.50 -2.05 36.11
CA MET A 1 -3.89 -2.49 34.83
C MET A 1 -4.04 -1.33 33.86
N ASP A 2 -2.93 -0.66 33.60
CA ASP A 2 -2.89 0.54 32.78
C ASP A 2 -3.27 0.17 31.35
N LYS A 3 -4.38 0.71 30.82
CA LYS A 3 -4.76 0.53 29.42
C LYS A 3 -3.80 1.39 28.60
N SER A 4 -2.62 0.86 28.32
CA SER A 4 -1.73 1.43 27.29
C SER A 4 -2.55 1.62 26.03
N GLU A 5 -2.64 2.87 25.59
CA GLU A 5 -3.39 3.28 24.41
C GLU A 5 -2.78 2.57 23.18
N LYS A 6 -3.57 1.73 22.52
CA LYS A 6 -3.11 0.96 21.34
C LYS A 6 -2.89 1.91 20.17
N THR A 7 -1.80 1.71 19.43
CA THR A 7 -1.55 2.44 18.19
C THR A 7 -2.56 2.01 17.12
N GLU A 8 -3.32 2.96 16.59
CA GLU A 8 -4.21 2.69 15.46
C GLU A 8 -3.40 2.56 14.17
N VAL A 9 -3.74 1.57 13.34
CA VAL A 9 -3.02 1.26 12.10
C VAL A 9 -3.98 1.18 10.93
N VAL A 10 -3.56 1.78 9.82
CA VAL A 10 -4.16 1.59 8.49
C VAL A 10 -3.20 0.77 7.64
N LEU A 11 -3.66 -0.37 7.12
CA LEU A 11 -2.87 -1.21 6.23
C LEU A 11 -3.05 -0.75 4.78
N LEU A 12 -1.97 -0.41 4.10
CA LEU A 12 -1.98 -0.01 2.69
C LEU A 12 -1.28 -1.07 1.85
N ALA A 13 -1.98 -1.70 0.90
CA ALA A 13 -1.38 -2.62 -0.07
C ALA A 13 -1.33 -1.96 -1.46
N CYS A 14 -0.14 -1.55 -1.87
CA CYS A 14 0.14 -1.13 -3.24
C CYS A 14 0.44 -2.34 -4.11
N GLY A 15 -0.10 -2.39 -5.32
CA GLY A 15 0.15 -3.53 -6.20
C GLY A 15 -0.53 -3.44 -7.55
N SER A 16 -0.20 -4.38 -8.43
CA SER A 16 -0.84 -4.45 -9.75
C SER A 16 -2.30 -4.88 -9.67
N PHE A 17 -2.62 -5.86 -8.81
CA PHE A 17 -3.95 -6.50 -8.72
C PHE A 17 -4.49 -6.88 -10.10
N ASN A 18 -3.72 -7.69 -10.85
CA ASN A 18 -3.95 -7.97 -12.27
C ASN A 18 -4.13 -9.49 -12.59
N PRO A 19 -5.24 -10.11 -12.16
CA PRO A 19 -6.32 -9.54 -11.35
C PRO A 19 -6.05 -9.66 -9.84
N ILE A 20 -6.89 -9.03 -9.02
CA ILE A 20 -6.99 -9.35 -7.60
C ILE A 20 -7.43 -10.81 -7.41
N THR A 21 -7.01 -11.44 -6.32
CA THR A 21 -7.29 -12.86 -6.00
C THR A 21 -7.64 -13.02 -4.53
N ASN A 22 -8.16 -14.19 -4.15
CA ASN A 22 -8.44 -14.51 -2.74
C ASN A 22 -7.19 -14.40 -1.85
N MET A 23 -5.99 -14.59 -2.43
CA MET A 23 -4.72 -14.44 -1.74
C MET A 23 -4.45 -12.99 -1.33
N HIS A 24 -4.75 -12.01 -2.20
CA HIS A 24 -4.60 -10.60 -1.86
C HIS A 24 -5.54 -10.18 -0.71
N LEU A 25 -6.77 -10.70 -0.70
CA LEU A 25 -7.69 -10.48 0.42
C LEU A 25 -7.19 -11.17 1.69
N ARG A 26 -6.63 -12.38 1.56
CA ARG A 26 -6.06 -13.14 2.67
C ARG A 26 -4.90 -12.41 3.34
N LEU A 27 -4.08 -11.68 2.59
CA LEU A 27 -2.99 -10.84 3.14
C LEU A 27 -3.51 -9.86 4.19
N PHE A 28 -4.64 -9.20 3.93
CA PHE A 28 -5.23 -8.23 4.86
C PHE A 28 -5.68 -8.90 6.16
N GLU A 29 -6.38 -10.02 6.07
CA GLU A 29 -6.86 -10.74 7.25
C GLU A 29 -5.69 -11.27 8.11
N LEU A 30 -4.67 -11.86 7.48
CA LEU A 30 -3.47 -12.33 8.19
C LEU A 30 -2.74 -11.20 8.91
N ALA A 31 -2.53 -10.07 8.23
CA ALA A 31 -1.86 -8.91 8.81
C ALA A 31 -2.67 -8.29 9.95
N LYS A 32 -4.00 -8.21 9.80
CA LYS A 32 -4.91 -7.68 10.82
C LYS A 32 -4.90 -8.55 12.08
N ASP A 33 -5.03 -9.86 11.93
CA ASP A 33 -5.01 -10.81 13.04
C ASP A 33 -3.68 -10.73 13.79
N TYR A 34 -2.57 -10.72 13.05
CA TYR A 34 -1.23 -10.60 13.63
C TYR A 34 -1.07 -9.32 14.45
N LEU A 35 -1.32 -8.15 13.85
CA LEU A 35 -1.12 -6.85 14.51
C LEU A 35 -2.02 -6.69 15.73
N ASN A 36 -3.31 -7.04 15.62
CA ASN A 36 -4.23 -6.99 16.74
C ASN A 36 -3.83 -7.98 17.86
N GLY A 37 -3.35 -9.16 17.48
CA GLY A 37 -2.88 -10.21 18.39
C GLY A 37 -1.66 -9.81 19.21
N THR A 38 -0.83 -8.87 18.72
CA THR A 38 0.30 -8.32 19.51
C THR A 38 -0.14 -7.55 20.76
N GLY A 39 -1.41 -7.11 20.81
CA GLY A 39 -1.94 -6.25 21.87
C GLY A 39 -1.49 -4.78 21.80
N LYS A 40 -0.49 -4.45 20.97
CA LYS A 40 0.08 -3.09 20.81
C LYS A 40 -0.67 -2.25 19.78
N TYR A 41 -1.22 -2.90 18.76
CA TYR A 41 -1.87 -2.24 17.63
C TYR A 41 -3.38 -2.50 17.60
N ARG A 42 -4.10 -1.60 16.94
CA ARG A 42 -5.48 -1.77 16.52
C ARG A 42 -5.60 -1.42 15.03
N VAL A 43 -5.78 -2.43 14.18
CA VAL A 43 -6.02 -2.20 12.76
C VAL A 43 -7.45 -1.72 12.56
N ILE A 44 -7.59 -0.49 12.06
CA ILE A 44 -8.90 0.17 11.88
C ILE A 44 -9.38 0.14 10.43
N LYS A 45 -8.47 -0.01 9.47
CA LYS A 45 -8.78 0.10 8.04
C LYS A 45 -7.72 -0.59 7.17
N GLY A 46 -8.15 -1.14 6.05
CA GLY A 46 -7.31 -1.65 4.96
C GLY A 46 -7.59 -0.88 3.67
N ILE A 47 -6.55 -0.57 2.92
CA ILE A 47 -6.63 0.15 1.65
C ILE A 47 -5.90 -0.66 0.58
N ILE A 48 -6.63 -1.04 -0.45
CA ILE A 48 -6.07 -1.56 -1.70
C ILE A 48 -5.84 -0.37 -2.63
N SER A 49 -4.59 -0.16 -3.05
CA SER A 49 -4.22 0.89 -3.99
C SER A 49 -3.68 0.26 -5.29
N PRO A 50 -4.53 0.12 -6.33
CA PRO A 50 -4.08 -0.37 -7.62
C PRO A 50 -3.12 0.62 -8.29
N VAL A 51 -1.98 0.11 -8.74
CA VAL A 51 -0.99 0.92 -9.47
C VAL A 51 -1.58 1.49 -10.76
N GLY A 52 -1.15 2.68 -11.18
CA GLY A 52 -1.52 3.28 -12.46
C GLY A 52 -0.92 2.57 -13.68
N ASP A 53 -1.53 2.77 -14.86
CA ASP A 53 -1.08 2.16 -16.12
C ASP A 53 0.27 2.70 -16.61
N ALA A 54 0.68 3.86 -16.10
CA ALA A 54 2.01 4.43 -16.30
C ALA A 54 3.14 3.56 -15.70
N TYR A 55 2.83 2.53 -14.92
CA TYR A 55 3.83 1.57 -14.40
C TYR A 55 4.49 0.72 -15.49
N LYS A 56 3.80 0.52 -16.64
CA LYS A 56 4.29 -0.22 -17.81
C LYS A 56 4.72 -1.67 -17.55
N LYS A 57 4.15 -2.33 -16.53
CA LYS A 57 4.39 -3.76 -16.31
C LYS A 57 3.85 -4.58 -17.48
N LYS A 58 4.62 -5.59 -17.92
CA LYS A 58 4.18 -6.55 -18.93
C LYS A 58 2.85 -7.19 -18.51
N GLY A 59 1.90 -7.27 -19.44
CA GLY A 59 0.59 -7.87 -19.24
C GLY A 59 -0.39 -7.06 -18.39
N LEU A 60 -0.05 -5.82 -18.01
CA LEU A 60 -0.90 -4.96 -17.20
C LEU A 60 -2.09 -4.43 -18.01
N ILE A 61 -3.29 -4.89 -17.66
CA ILE A 61 -4.54 -4.40 -18.25
C ILE A 61 -4.89 -3.01 -17.69
N PRO A 62 -5.79 -2.25 -18.36
CA PRO A 62 -6.17 -0.92 -17.93
C PRO A 62 -6.59 -0.82 -16.46
N ALA A 63 -6.22 0.28 -15.80
CA ALA A 63 -6.43 0.48 -14.37
C ALA A 63 -7.90 0.41 -13.96
N HIS A 64 -8.80 0.94 -14.79
CA HIS A 64 -10.23 0.95 -14.48
C HIS A 64 -10.80 -0.46 -14.26
N HIS A 65 -10.39 -1.46 -15.04
CA HIS A 65 -10.81 -2.86 -14.81
C HIS A 65 -10.29 -3.39 -13.48
N ARG A 66 -9.05 -3.07 -13.13
CA ARG A 66 -8.40 -3.55 -11.90
C ARG A 66 -9.01 -2.92 -10.66
N ILE A 67 -9.38 -1.64 -10.74
CA ILE A 67 -10.14 -0.92 -9.71
C ILE A 67 -11.50 -1.59 -9.51
N ILE A 68 -12.27 -1.78 -10.58
CA ILE A 68 -13.60 -2.40 -10.51
C ILE A 68 -13.51 -3.81 -9.91
N MET A 69 -12.55 -4.63 -10.34
CA MET A 69 -12.34 -5.96 -9.75
C MET A 69 -11.98 -5.89 -8.27
N ALA A 70 -11.15 -4.94 -7.85
CA ALA A 70 -10.82 -4.75 -6.43
C ALA A 70 -12.04 -4.29 -5.60
N GLU A 71 -12.89 -3.42 -6.15
CA GLU A 71 -14.14 -2.98 -5.51
C GLU A 71 -15.13 -4.13 -5.38
N LEU A 72 -15.29 -4.92 -6.44
CA LEU A 72 -16.12 -6.13 -6.42
C LEU A 72 -15.61 -7.16 -5.40
N ALA A 73 -14.29 -7.32 -5.30
CA ALA A 73 -13.66 -8.21 -4.33
C ALA A 73 -13.83 -7.77 -2.87
N THR A 74 -13.93 -6.46 -2.64
CA THR A 74 -14.07 -5.87 -1.30
C THR A 74 -15.50 -5.50 -0.94
N LYS A 75 -16.47 -5.72 -1.83
CA LYS A 75 -17.89 -5.38 -1.63
C LYS A 75 -18.50 -5.94 -0.33
N THR A 76 -18.07 -7.13 0.10
CA THR A 76 -18.54 -7.76 1.34
C THR A 76 -17.62 -7.49 2.54
N SER A 77 -16.50 -6.80 2.34
CA SER A 77 -15.60 -6.42 3.41
C SER A 77 -16.16 -5.21 4.16
N ASN A 78 -16.03 -5.21 5.48
CA ASN A 78 -16.46 -4.11 6.34
C ASN A 78 -15.30 -3.18 6.74
N TRP A 79 -14.06 -3.47 6.33
CA TRP A 79 -12.88 -2.75 6.81
C TRP A 79 -11.79 -2.54 5.74
N VAL A 80 -11.86 -3.25 4.61
CA VAL A 80 -10.96 -3.07 3.47
C VAL A 80 -11.71 -2.34 2.36
N GLU A 81 -11.13 -1.26 1.85
CA GLU A 81 -11.65 -0.49 0.72
C GLU A 81 -10.60 -0.34 -0.38
N VAL A 82 -11.03 0.17 -1.54
CA VAL A 82 -10.15 0.54 -2.65
C VAL A 82 -10.00 2.05 -2.68
N ASP A 83 -8.76 2.52 -2.84
CA ASP A 83 -8.48 3.93 -3.15
C ASP A 83 -7.90 4.03 -4.57
N THR A 84 -8.43 4.98 -5.35
CA THR A 84 -8.09 5.14 -6.77
C THR A 84 -7.02 6.21 -7.01
N TRP A 85 -6.56 6.93 -5.98
CA TRP A 85 -5.67 8.07 -6.15
C TRP A 85 -4.39 7.72 -6.91
N GLU A 86 -3.72 6.61 -6.56
CA GLU A 86 -2.50 6.14 -7.25
C GLU A 86 -2.77 5.83 -8.73
N SER A 87 -3.89 5.17 -9.01
CA SER A 87 -4.26 4.75 -10.35
C SER A 87 -4.60 5.91 -11.30
N LEU A 88 -5.08 7.03 -10.74
CA LEU A 88 -5.50 8.22 -11.47
C LEU A 88 -4.33 9.18 -11.76
N GLN A 89 -3.14 8.93 -11.22
CA GLN A 89 -1.95 9.72 -11.53
C GLN A 89 -1.55 9.51 -12.99
N LYS A 90 -1.21 10.61 -13.68
CA LYS A 90 -0.77 10.57 -15.09
C LYS A 90 0.58 9.86 -15.25
N GLU A 91 1.45 9.98 -14.26
CA GLU A 91 2.75 9.33 -14.20
C GLU A 91 2.79 8.25 -13.13
N TRP A 92 3.74 7.32 -13.25
CA TRP A 92 3.99 6.35 -12.20
C TRP A 92 4.46 7.05 -10.92
N THR A 93 3.90 6.61 -9.80
CA THR A 93 4.13 7.17 -8.47
C THR A 93 4.87 6.16 -7.61
N GLU A 94 5.96 6.60 -6.98
CA GLU A 94 6.74 5.81 -6.03
C GLU A 94 5.88 5.44 -4.81
N THR A 95 6.01 4.21 -4.31
CA THR A 95 5.23 3.72 -3.16
C THR A 95 5.35 4.61 -1.93
N VAL A 96 6.54 5.20 -1.67
CA VAL A 96 6.73 6.14 -0.56
C VAL A 96 5.85 7.39 -0.68
N LYS A 97 5.56 7.87 -1.90
CA LYS A 97 4.67 9.01 -2.14
C LYS A 97 3.21 8.61 -1.94
N VAL A 98 2.84 7.38 -2.30
CA VAL A 98 1.51 6.83 -2.02
C VAL A 98 1.27 6.71 -0.51
N LEU A 99 2.23 6.15 0.23
CA LEU A 99 2.22 6.10 1.69
C LEU A 99 2.07 7.49 2.32
N ARG A 100 2.85 8.46 1.82
CA ARG A 100 2.75 9.86 2.26
C ARG A 100 1.38 10.45 2.02
N HIS A 101 0.84 10.30 0.81
CA HIS A 101 -0.49 10.80 0.47
C HIS A 101 -1.56 10.28 1.45
N HIS A 102 -1.55 8.98 1.75
CA HIS A 102 -2.52 8.40 2.68
C HIS A 102 -2.30 8.85 4.12
N GLN A 103 -1.05 9.03 4.56
CA GLN A 103 -0.77 9.55 5.90
C GLN A 103 -1.28 11.00 6.04
N GLU A 104 -0.99 11.87 5.07
CA GLU A 104 -1.46 13.27 5.04
C GLU A 104 -3.00 13.34 4.97
N LYS A 105 -3.64 12.44 4.22
CA LYS A 105 -5.11 12.34 4.14
C LYS A 105 -5.75 11.98 5.49
N LEU A 106 -5.11 11.11 6.29
CA LEU A 106 -5.58 10.75 7.64
C LEU A 106 -5.37 11.89 8.63
N GLU A 107 -4.25 12.60 8.53
CA GLU A 107 -3.97 13.78 9.35
C GLU A 107 -4.99 14.90 9.12
N ALA A 108 -5.33 15.18 7.86
CA ALA A 108 -6.34 16.17 7.51
C ALA A 108 -7.73 15.80 8.05
N GLY A 109 -8.16 14.54 7.88
CA GLY A 109 -9.46 14.07 8.38
C GLY A 109 -9.58 14.13 9.91
N ASN A 110 -8.47 13.98 10.64
CA ASN A 110 -8.47 14.08 12.11
C ASN A 110 -8.62 15.53 12.61
N CYS A 111 -8.08 16.51 11.86
CA CYS A 111 -8.22 17.93 12.16
C CYS A 111 -9.68 18.40 12.07
N ASP A 112 -10.44 17.91 11.07
CA ASP A 112 -11.86 18.24 10.90
C ASP A 112 -12.73 17.69 12.04
N HIS A 113 -12.40 16.50 12.58
CA HIS A 113 -13.10 15.92 13.73
C HIS A 113 -12.84 16.66 15.05
N ARG A 114 -11.64 17.24 15.25
CA ARG A 114 -11.35 18.03 16.45
C ARG A 114 -12.05 19.39 16.46
N GLN A 115 -12.42 19.96 15.32
CA GLN A 115 -13.13 21.24 15.25
C GLN A 115 -14.65 21.14 15.50
N ASN A 116 -15.24 19.94 15.41
CA ASN A 116 -16.67 19.72 15.63
C ASN A 116 -17.06 19.33 17.08
N SER A 117 -16.17 19.52 18.06
CA SER A 117 -16.55 19.43 19.48
C SER A 117 -17.21 20.74 19.93
N PRO A 118 -18.31 20.72 20.72
CA PRO A 118 -19.04 21.94 21.08
C PRO A 118 -18.21 22.77 22.07
N VAL A 119 -17.45 23.72 21.56
CA VAL A 119 -16.84 24.76 22.38
C VAL A 119 -17.92 25.78 22.70
N VAL A 120 -18.29 25.85 23.98
CA VAL A 120 -19.15 26.89 24.55
C VAL A 120 -18.55 28.26 24.21
N GLU A 121 -19.21 29.00 23.33
CA GLU A 121 -18.82 30.35 22.94
C GLU A 121 -18.90 31.30 24.16
N ARG A 122 -17.75 31.88 24.53
CA ARG A 122 -17.72 33.16 25.26
C ARG A 122 -17.17 34.23 24.33
N SER A 123 -18.06 35.16 23.98
CA SER A 123 -17.83 36.34 23.16
C SER A 123 -16.71 37.25 23.71
N GLY A 124 -15.79 37.72 22.85
CA GLY A 124 -14.77 38.67 23.28
C GLY A 124 -13.87 39.27 22.20
N ARG A 125 -14.39 40.30 21.51
CA ARG A 125 -13.69 41.49 20.96
C ARG A 125 -12.57 41.34 19.90
N LYS A 126 -12.93 41.84 18.70
CA LYS A 126 -12.08 42.29 17.58
C LYS A 126 -10.92 43.20 18.01
N ARG A 127 -9.70 42.94 17.52
CA ARG A 127 -8.71 43.97 17.16
C ARG A 127 -7.94 43.58 15.88
N LYS A 128 -7.76 44.60 15.06
CA LYS A 128 -7.13 44.66 13.73
C LYS A 128 -5.63 44.95 13.91
N CYS A 129 -4.73 44.31 13.16
CA CYS A 129 -3.45 44.94 12.79
C CYS A 129 -2.88 44.28 11.52
N LEU A 130 -2.22 45.12 10.71
CA LEU A 130 -1.78 44.94 9.33
C LEU A 130 -0.25 44.71 9.29
N GLU A 131 0.18 43.88 8.33
CA GLU A 131 1.49 43.78 7.64
C GLU A 131 2.83 44.15 8.36
N GLN A 132 3.82 43.24 8.31
CA GLN A 132 4.98 43.30 7.40
C GLN A 132 6.10 42.29 7.78
N ARG A 133 6.54 41.53 6.74
CA ARG A 133 7.86 40.95 6.42
C ARG A 133 8.81 40.46 7.54
N GLN A 134 9.29 39.22 7.44
CA GLN A 134 10.69 38.91 7.05
C GLN A 134 10.99 37.41 6.97
N ASP A 135 11.88 37.12 6.03
CA ASP A 135 12.49 35.85 5.66
C ASP A 135 13.37 35.31 6.80
N SER A 136 13.18 34.05 7.22
CA SER A 136 14.24 33.31 7.93
C SER A 136 14.02 31.81 7.84
N SER A 137 15.03 31.18 7.27
CA SER A 137 15.32 29.76 7.22
C SER A 137 15.14 29.09 8.58
N GLN A 138 14.18 28.16 8.70
CA GLN A 138 14.12 27.24 9.82
C GLN A 138 14.01 25.80 9.34
N LYS A 139 15.08 25.05 9.60
CA LYS A 139 15.07 23.60 9.76
C LYS A 139 13.80 23.20 10.49
N LYS A 140 12.89 22.50 9.80
CA LYS A 140 11.79 21.79 10.45
C LYS A 140 12.40 20.68 11.30
N SER A 141 12.64 21.00 12.56
CA SER A 141 12.83 20.02 13.62
C SER A 141 11.62 19.10 13.64
N LEU A 142 11.85 17.78 13.70
CA LEU A 142 10.82 16.77 13.78
C LEU A 142 9.94 17.03 15.00
N GLU A 143 8.70 17.44 14.75
CA GLU A 143 7.68 17.55 15.80
C GLU A 143 7.38 16.14 16.36
N PRO A 144 7.09 16.03 17.67
CA PRO A 144 6.76 14.75 18.28
C PRO A 144 5.45 14.21 17.68
N LYS A 145 5.46 12.92 17.30
CA LYS A 145 4.31 12.17 16.76
C LYS A 145 3.01 12.61 17.44
N THR A 146 2.09 13.20 16.67
CA THR A 146 0.79 13.66 17.13
C THR A 146 0.01 12.47 17.70
N LYS A 147 -0.07 12.42 19.04
CA LYS A 147 -0.86 11.41 19.75
C LYS A 147 -2.30 11.43 19.21
N GLY A 148 -2.68 10.36 18.51
CA GLY A 148 -4.06 10.11 18.05
C GLY A 148 -4.29 10.14 16.53
N VAL A 149 -3.27 10.24 15.68
CA VAL A 149 -3.44 9.97 14.23
C VAL A 149 -3.08 8.49 13.96
N PRO A 150 -3.87 7.73 13.19
CA PRO A 150 -3.51 6.37 12.79
C PRO A 150 -2.21 6.32 11.96
N GLU A 151 -1.37 5.31 12.19
CA GLU A 151 -0.16 5.07 11.41
C GLU A 151 -0.49 4.26 10.15
N VAL A 152 -0.08 4.73 8.98
CA VAL A 152 -0.13 3.92 7.75
C VAL A 152 1.06 2.97 7.70
N LYS A 153 0.81 1.67 7.50
CA LYS A 153 1.85 0.65 7.27
C LYS A 153 1.69 -0.01 5.90
N LEU A 154 2.80 -0.25 5.22
CA LEU A 154 2.82 -0.94 3.94
C LEU A 154 2.58 -2.44 4.15
N LEU A 155 1.49 -2.97 3.61
CA LEU A 155 1.19 -4.40 3.57
C LEU A 155 1.72 -4.99 2.26
N CYS A 156 2.56 -6.02 2.35
CA CYS A 156 3.11 -6.69 1.18
C CYS A 156 3.40 -8.18 1.43
N GLY A 157 3.69 -8.92 0.35
CA GLY A 157 4.26 -10.26 0.43
C GLY A 157 5.78 -10.24 0.40
N ALA A 158 6.41 -11.40 0.66
CA ALA A 158 7.87 -11.58 0.59
C ALA A 158 8.47 -11.10 -0.75
N ASP A 159 7.80 -11.40 -1.88
CA ASP A 159 8.25 -10.99 -3.22
C ASP A 159 8.51 -9.48 -3.34
N LEU A 160 7.71 -8.64 -2.69
CA LEU A 160 7.90 -7.19 -2.72
C LEU A 160 9.07 -6.77 -1.83
N LEU A 161 9.19 -7.37 -0.65
CA LEU A 161 10.31 -7.11 0.27
C LEU A 161 11.64 -7.46 -0.40
N GLU A 162 11.77 -8.66 -0.97
CA GLU A 162 12.97 -9.10 -1.68
C GLU A 162 13.25 -8.25 -2.92
N SER A 163 12.23 -7.66 -3.53
CA SER A 163 12.41 -6.73 -4.66
C SER A 163 13.20 -5.47 -4.30
N PHE A 164 13.35 -5.12 -3.01
CA PHE A 164 14.26 -4.05 -2.56
C PHE A 164 15.72 -4.33 -2.94
N GLY A 165 16.10 -5.59 -3.14
CA GLY A 165 17.43 -5.98 -3.60
C GLY A 165 17.63 -5.87 -5.11
N VAL A 166 16.58 -5.59 -5.90
CA VAL A 166 16.69 -5.49 -7.36
C VAL A 166 17.32 -4.15 -7.73
N PRO A 167 18.46 -4.13 -8.44
CA PRO A 167 19.16 -2.90 -8.82
C PRO A 167 18.25 -1.94 -9.57
N ASN A 168 18.31 -0.66 -9.20
CA ASN A 168 17.55 0.45 -9.79
C ASN A 168 16.01 0.33 -9.71
N LEU A 169 15.45 -0.67 -9.03
CA LEU A 169 14.00 -0.77 -8.88
C LEU A 169 13.47 0.19 -7.81
N TRP A 170 14.22 0.34 -6.72
CA TRP A 170 13.90 1.19 -5.58
C TRP A 170 15.02 2.18 -5.34
N LYS A 171 14.69 3.42 -4.96
CA LYS A 171 15.68 4.37 -4.46
C LYS A 171 16.02 4.02 -3.02
N SER A 172 17.30 4.04 -2.65
CA SER A 172 17.75 3.68 -1.30
C SER A 172 17.14 4.57 -0.22
N GLU A 173 16.93 5.84 -0.52
CA GLU A 173 16.28 6.82 0.36
C GLU A 173 14.81 6.48 0.58
N ASP A 174 14.13 5.97 -0.46
CA ASP A 174 12.73 5.57 -0.39
C ASP A 174 12.58 4.31 0.46
N ILE A 175 13.45 3.30 0.33
CA ILE A 175 13.45 2.12 1.19
C ILE A 175 13.60 2.53 2.65
N SER A 176 14.61 3.37 2.95
CA SER A 176 14.89 3.87 4.29
C SER A 176 13.67 4.58 4.90
N ARG A 177 13.03 5.49 4.14
CA ARG A 177 11.80 6.19 4.58
C ARG A 177 10.62 5.25 4.80
N ILE A 178 10.41 4.27 3.92
CA ILE A 178 9.32 3.31 4.05
C ILE A 178 9.43 2.56 5.38
N VAL A 179 10.60 2.00 5.70
CA VAL A 179 10.78 1.21 6.93
C VAL A 179 10.94 2.06 8.19
N ALA A 180 11.49 3.27 8.08
CA ALA A 180 11.68 4.17 9.21
C ALA A 180 10.40 4.91 9.62
N ASP A 181 9.70 5.53 8.66
CA ASP A 181 8.63 6.48 8.95
C ASP A 181 7.25 5.80 9.00
N TYR A 182 7.01 4.78 8.17
CA TYR A 182 5.72 4.10 8.05
C TYR A 182 5.74 2.71 8.69
N GLY A 183 6.66 1.87 8.24
CA GLY A 183 6.77 0.47 8.62
C GLY A 183 6.16 -0.47 7.59
N LEU A 184 6.51 -1.74 7.72
CA LEU A 184 6.22 -2.77 6.74
C LEU A 184 5.61 -4.00 7.44
N VAL A 185 4.53 -4.52 6.90
CA VAL A 185 3.91 -5.78 7.34
C VAL A 185 4.03 -6.76 6.19
N CYS A 186 4.99 -7.68 6.31
CA CYS A 186 5.31 -8.65 5.28
C CYS A 186 4.64 -9.99 5.61
N VAL A 187 3.71 -10.43 4.77
CA VAL A 187 3.14 -11.77 4.86
C VAL A 187 4.03 -12.72 4.06
N THR A 188 4.59 -13.70 4.77
CA THR A 188 5.59 -14.64 4.25
C THR A 188 5.02 -16.05 4.25
N ARG A 189 5.45 -16.86 3.28
CA ARG A 189 5.09 -18.28 3.17
C ARG A 189 6.27 -19.14 3.56
N ASP A 190 6.00 -20.40 3.85
CA ASP A 190 7.06 -21.39 4.07
C ASP A 190 8.01 -21.44 2.87
N GLY A 191 9.28 -21.15 3.12
CA GLY A 191 10.35 -21.13 2.11
C GLY A 191 10.78 -19.74 1.62
N SER A 192 10.14 -18.65 2.04
CA SER A 192 10.67 -17.30 1.75
C SER A 192 11.78 -16.93 2.74
N ASP A 193 12.90 -16.41 2.23
CA ASP A 193 14.08 -16.02 3.00
C ASP A 193 13.92 -14.60 3.61
N ALA A 194 12.69 -14.11 3.83
CA ALA A 194 12.42 -12.74 4.26
C ALA A 194 13.20 -12.31 5.52
N GLN A 195 13.33 -13.19 6.51
CA GLN A 195 14.10 -12.91 7.72
C GLN A 195 15.61 -12.80 7.43
N LYS A 196 16.13 -13.66 6.54
CA LYS A 196 17.52 -13.62 6.09
C LYS A 196 17.79 -12.35 5.28
N PHE A 197 16.88 -11.98 4.37
CA PHE A 197 16.97 -10.76 3.58
C PHE A 197 17.00 -9.49 4.46
N ILE A 198 16.20 -9.46 5.54
CA ILE A 198 16.25 -8.36 6.52
C ILE A 198 17.59 -8.34 7.26
N TYR A 199 18.12 -9.50 7.64
CA TYR A 199 19.41 -9.61 8.33
C TYR A 199 20.60 -9.18 7.45
N GLU A 200 20.57 -9.49 6.16
CA GLU A 200 21.64 -9.14 5.21
C GLU A 200 21.65 -7.66 4.80
N SER A 201 20.61 -6.89 5.15
CA SER A 201 20.50 -5.47 4.82
C SER A 201 20.60 -4.58 6.06
N ASP A 202 21.64 -3.75 6.15
CA ASP A 202 21.85 -2.81 7.26
C ASP A 202 20.66 -1.88 7.50
N VAL A 203 20.03 -1.39 6.42
CA VAL A 203 18.89 -0.47 6.50
C VAL A 203 17.66 -1.17 7.08
N LEU A 204 17.36 -2.40 6.62
CA LEU A 204 16.22 -3.16 7.11
C LEU A 204 16.45 -3.63 8.55
N TRP A 205 17.66 -4.13 8.85
CA TRP A 205 18.03 -4.58 10.19
C TRP A 205 17.94 -3.47 11.23
N LYS A 206 18.41 -2.26 10.88
CA LYS A 206 18.32 -1.06 11.75
C LYS A 206 16.87 -0.73 12.12
N HIS A 207 15.94 -0.91 11.19
CA HIS A 207 14.52 -0.60 11.37
C HIS A 207 13.64 -1.84 11.59
N GLN A 208 14.23 -3.00 11.93
CA GLN A 208 13.52 -4.28 12.04
C GLN A 208 12.34 -4.26 13.02
N SER A 209 12.37 -3.40 14.04
CA SER A 209 11.28 -3.26 15.01
C SER A 209 9.98 -2.73 14.40
N ASN A 210 10.08 -2.05 13.25
CA ASN A 210 8.96 -1.54 12.47
C ASN A 210 8.66 -2.42 11.23
N ILE A 211 9.32 -3.57 11.13
CA ILE A 211 9.09 -4.59 10.10
C ILE A 211 8.46 -5.80 10.79
N HIS A 212 7.22 -6.11 10.42
CA HIS A 212 6.44 -7.19 10.99
C HIS A 212 6.36 -8.35 10.00
N LEU A 213 7.04 -9.46 10.31
CA LEU A 213 6.91 -10.70 9.54
C LEU A 213 5.71 -11.50 10.04
N VAL A 214 4.82 -11.87 9.12
CA VAL A 214 3.58 -12.61 9.40
C VAL A 214 3.62 -13.91 8.62
N ASN A 215 3.73 -15.03 9.35
CA ASN A 215 3.78 -16.35 8.72
C ASN A 215 2.37 -16.81 8.29
N GLU A 216 2.22 -17.14 7.01
CA GLU A 216 1.07 -17.84 6.47
C GLU A 216 1.28 -19.36 6.58
N TRP A 217 0.67 -19.98 7.60
CA TRP A 217 0.76 -21.44 7.82
C TRP A 217 -0.11 -22.28 6.88
N ILE A 218 -1.12 -21.66 6.27
CA ILE A 218 -2.02 -22.34 5.31
C ILE A 218 -1.58 -21.94 3.91
N ASN A 219 -0.79 -22.80 3.27
CA ASN A 219 -0.20 -22.50 1.97
C ASN A 219 -1.27 -22.24 0.90
N ASN A 220 -1.38 -20.98 0.48
CA ASN A 220 -2.27 -20.54 -0.58
C ASN A 220 -1.49 -19.77 -1.66
N ASP A 221 -0.90 -20.48 -2.61
CA ASP A 221 -0.08 -19.88 -3.68
C ASP A 221 -0.89 -19.55 -4.95
N ILE A 222 -1.95 -18.77 -4.77
CA ILE A 222 -2.73 -18.19 -5.88
C ILE A 222 -2.11 -16.85 -6.29
N SER A 223 -1.32 -16.87 -7.36
CA SER A 223 -0.76 -15.66 -7.97
C SER A 223 -1.57 -15.21 -9.19
N SER A 224 -1.63 -13.88 -9.41
CA SER A 224 -2.33 -13.33 -10.58
C SER A 224 -1.77 -13.87 -11.90
N THR A 225 -0.47 -14.16 -11.98
CA THR A 225 0.15 -14.77 -13.18
C THR A 225 -0.42 -16.16 -13.47
N LYS A 226 -0.67 -16.98 -12.45
CA LYS A 226 -1.33 -18.29 -12.61
C LYS A 226 -2.78 -18.12 -13.05
N ILE A 227 -3.51 -17.14 -12.51
CA ILE A 227 -4.89 -16.82 -12.90
C ILE A 227 -4.96 -16.41 -14.37
N ARG A 228 -4.15 -15.44 -14.84
CA ARG A 228 -4.13 -15.04 -16.24
C ARG A 228 -3.79 -16.20 -17.17
N ARG A 229 -2.88 -17.09 -16.75
CA ARG A 229 -2.53 -18.30 -17.52
C ARG A 229 -3.67 -19.31 -17.59
N ALA A 230 -4.42 -19.51 -16.49
CA ALA A 230 -5.60 -20.39 -16.48
C ALA A 230 -6.69 -19.85 -17.43
N LEU A 231 -6.97 -18.55 -17.36
CA LEU A 231 -7.93 -17.86 -18.23
C LEU A 231 -7.57 -18.00 -19.71
N ARG A 232 -6.32 -17.73 -20.10
CA ARG A 232 -5.85 -17.93 -21.49
C ARG A 232 -5.98 -19.36 -22.00
N ARG A 233 -6.09 -20.33 -21.10
CA ARG A 233 -6.24 -21.77 -21.42
C ARG A 233 -7.69 -22.24 -21.33
N GLY A 234 -8.65 -21.35 -21.07
CA GLY A 234 -10.05 -21.70 -20.85
C GLY A 234 -10.27 -22.56 -19.60
N GLN A 235 -9.36 -22.49 -18.61
CA GLN A 235 -9.50 -23.21 -17.35
C GLN A 235 -10.29 -22.38 -16.34
N SER A 236 -11.10 -23.04 -15.53
CA SER A 236 -11.86 -22.37 -14.48
C SER A 236 -10.93 -21.74 -13.43
N ILE A 237 -11.29 -20.53 -13.00
CA ILE A 237 -10.65 -19.83 -11.88
C ILE A 237 -11.60 -19.67 -10.68
N ARG A 238 -12.73 -20.38 -10.70
CA ARG A 238 -13.72 -20.37 -9.63
C ARG A 238 -13.07 -20.77 -8.30
N TYR A 239 -13.46 -20.11 -7.21
CA TYR A 239 -12.90 -20.28 -5.87
C TYR A 239 -11.45 -19.80 -5.68
N LEU A 240 -10.77 -19.34 -6.75
CA LEU A 240 -9.44 -18.72 -6.64
C LEU A 240 -9.51 -17.19 -6.53
N VAL A 241 -10.61 -16.64 -7.03
CA VAL A 241 -11.01 -15.23 -6.94
C VAL A 241 -12.44 -15.15 -6.40
N PRO A 242 -12.92 -13.99 -5.90
CA PRO A 242 -14.32 -13.84 -5.53
C PRO A 242 -15.24 -14.02 -6.75
N ASP A 243 -16.43 -14.58 -6.54
CA ASP A 243 -17.37 -14.90 -7.64
C ASP A 243 -17.69 -13.69 -8.52
N LEU A 244 -17.92 -12.51 -7.92
CA LEU A 244 -18.18 -11.27 -8.66
C LEU A 244 -16.99 -10.84 -9.55
N VAL A 245 -15.75 -11.16 -9.14
CA VAL A 245 -14.55 -10.87 -9.94
C VAL A 245 -14.44 -11.86 -11.09
N GLN A 246 -14.74 -13.15 -10.86
CA GLN A 246 -14.79 -14.15 -11.93
C GLN A 246 -15.82 -13.73 -12.99
N GLU A 247 -17.06 -13.43 -12.59
CA GLU A 247 -18.13 -13.01 -13.49
C GLU A 247 -17.74 -11.77 -14.30
N TYR A 248 -17.09 -10.80 -13.66
CA TYR A 248 -16.60 -9.61 -14.35
C TYR A 248 -15.52 -9.93 -15.40
N ILE A 249 -14.55 -10.78 -15.05
CA ILE A 249 -13.50 -11.22 -15.97
C ILE A 249 -14.09 -11.93 -17.19
N GLU A 250 -15.01 -12.87 -16.96
CA GLU A 250 -15.64 -13.67 -18.02
C GLU A 250 -16.53 -12.81 -18.92
N LYS A 251 -17.31 -11.89 -18.35
CA LYS A 251 -18.18 -10.98 -19.12
C LYS A 251 -17.41 -10.05 -20.05
N HIS A 252 -16.21 -9.64 -19.67
CA HIS A 252 -15.40 -8.66 -20.40
C HIS A 252 -14.21 -9.25 -21.16
N ASP A 253 -14.01 -10.57 -21.11
CA ASP A 253 -12.88 -11.31 -21.72
C ASP A 253 -11.52 -10.63 -21.49
N LEU A 254 -11.23 -10.27 -20.23
CA LEU A 254 -10.14 -9.35 -19.89
C LEU A 254 -8.72 -9.89 -20.14
N TYR A 255 -8.55 -11.22 -20.15
CA TYR A 255 -7.24 -11.87 -20.07
C TYR A 255 -7.01 -12.85 -21.21
N SER A 256 -6.47 -12.33 -22.32
CA SER A 256 -6.08 -13.05 -23.52
C SER A 256 -4.56 -13.05 -23.74
N SER A 257 -4.07 -13.72 -24.79
CA SER A 257 -2.67 -13.61 -25.22
C SER A 257 -2.27 -12.17 -25.54
N GLU A 258 -3.16 -11.43 -26.22
CA GLU A 258 -2.98 -10.01 -26.52
C GLU A 258 -2.82 -9.17 -25.25
N SER A 259 -3.65 -9.44 -24.23
CA SER A 259 -3.56 -8.73 -22.95
C SER A 259 -2.20 -8.96 -22.25
N GLU A 260 -1.61 -10.15 -22.37
CA GLU A 260 -0.32 -10.50 -21.77
C GLU A 260 0.86 -9.86 -22.52
N ASP A 261 0.67 -9.54 -23.80
CA ASP A 261 1.66 -8.88 -24.64
C ASP A 261 1.68 -7.35 -24.49
N ARG A 262 0.72 -6.78 -23.74
CA ARG A 262 0.75 -5.36 -23.37
C ARG A 262 2.07 -5.01 -22.68
N ASN A 263 2.71 -3.93 -23.12
CA ASN A 263 4.01 -3.46 -22.64
C ASN A 263 5.18 -4.46 -22.84
N VAL A 264 5.07 -5.44 -23.75
CA VAL A 264 6.23 -6.26 -24.14
C VAL A 264 7.33 -5.36 -24.68
N GLY A 265 8.56 -5.57 -24.21
CA GLY A 265 9.73 -4.78 -24.57
C GLY A 265 9.81 -3.40 -23.92
N VAL A 266 8.80 -2.98 -23.14
CA VAL A 266 8.81 -1.71 -22.42
C VAL A 266 9.48 -1.91 -21.06
N VAL A 267 10.43 -1.04 -20.74
CA VAL A 267 11.10 -1.03 -19.43
C VAL A 267 10.12 -0.53 -18.36
N LEU A 268 10.14 -1.16 -17.20
CA LEU A 268 9.28 -0.79 -16.08
C LEU A 268 9.57 0.65 -15.63
N ALA A 269 8.53 1.41 -15.28
CA ALA A 269 8.67 2.83 -14.96
C ALA A 269 9.73 3.17 -13.87
N PRO A 270 9.85 2.42 -12.75
CA PRO A 270 10.88 2.70 -11.75
C PRO A 270 12.29 2.49 -12.32
N LEU A 271 12.50 1.41 -13.08
CA LEU A 271 13.78 1.10 -13.70
C LEU A 271 14.17 2.18 -14.72
N GLN A 272 13.22 2.63 -15.52
CA GLN A 272 13.44 3.70 -16.49
C GLN A 272 13.84 5.00 -15.79
N ARG A 273 13.06 5.44 -14.79
CA ARG A 273 13.29 6.70 -14.05
C ARG A 273 14.62 6.67 -13.28
N ASN A 274 14.85 5.63 -12.50
CA ASN A 274 16.05 5.54 -11.65
C ASN A 274 17.33 5.37 -12.48
N THR A 275 17.28 4.66 -13.60
CA THR A 275 18.44 4.54 -14.50
C THR A 275 18.76 5.85 -15.21
N SER A 276 17.74 6.65 -15.58
CA SER A 276 17.98 7.97 -16.16
C SER A 276 18.57 8.96 -15.14
N GLU A 277 18.08 8.92 -13.90
CA GLU A 277 18.61 9.77 -12.82
C GLU A 277 20.04 9.39 -12.44
N ALA A 278 20.38 8.09 -12.41
CA ALA A 278 21.75 7.63 -12.11
C ALA A 278 22.78 7.99 -13.20
N LYS A 279 22.32 8.33 -14.41
CA LYS A 279 23.18 8.75 -15.54
C LYS A 279 23.30 10.28 -15.69
N SER A 280 22.49 11.03 -14.94
CA SER A 280 22.46 12.50 -14.96
C SER A 280 23.34 13.07 -13.85
#